data_AF-A0A9P0BDE3-F1
#
_entry.id   AF-A0A9P0BDE3-F1
#
_cell.length_a   1.000
_cell.length_b   1.000
_cell.length_c   1.000
_cell.angle_alpha   90.00
_cell.angle_beta   90.00
_cell.angle_gamma   90.00
#
_symmetry.space_group_name_H-M   'P 1'
#
loop_
_entity.id
_entity.type
_entity.pdbx_description
1 polymer ?
#
loop_
_entity_poly.entity_id
_entity_poly.type
_entity_poly.pdbx_seq_one_letter_code
_entity_poly.pdbx_strand_id
1 'polypeptide(L)'
;MGAQKKQNEQMSSMGIEVTDKKGQENKEKKEERKVEPMVFEPITIESIKQDKAFQKTTKKQQKEYDTLRKKQTKEKLAVQKSQCLAIEKLIKGKNKNDLANDPAVKKMVGEQTLEWSELMGRHRKQEWEFLRQQLDDQRDVLRKHMEILQASQVKQLEVKHDKDMKDLSVQQAKQSVETAKEVANDKTLKNKKDKDRRLKEKTQNNTKKFLEEHKTATIKQGREKEKLKITHDKQLEMLSHDIQKLIDMYKNEELEYELSGKNEFYA
;
A
#
# COMPACT_ATOMS: atom_id res chain seq x y z
N MET A 1 -33.74 -53.31 -6.23
CA MET A 1 -33.19 -52.46 -5.16
C MET A 1 -33.07 -51.01 -5.63
N GLY A 2 -34.22 -50.38 -5.87
CA GLY A 2 -34.33 -48.99 -6.34
C GLY A 2 -35.47 -48.33 -5.60
N ALA A 3 -35.13 -47.31 -4.79
CA ALA A 3 -35.98 -46.23 -4.27
C ALA A 3 -35.18 -45.37 -3.26
N GLN A 4 -34.42 -45.99 -2.35
CA GLN A 4 -33.67 -45.27 -1.30
C GLN A 4 -32.38 -44.57 -1.77
N LYS A 5 -31.69 -45.11 -2.79
CA LYS A 5 -30.48 -44.45 -3.32
C LYS A 5 -30.78 -43.12 -4.04
N LYS A 6 -31.96 -42.97 -4.66
CA LYS A 6 -32.34 -41.74 -5.36
C LYS A 6 -32.80 -40.62 -4.41
N GLN A 7 -33.26 -40.94 -3.20
CA GLN A 7 -33.62 -39.92 -2.21
C GLN A 7 -32.39 -39.31 -1.51
N ASN A 8 -31.31 -40.08 -1.33
CA ASN A 8 -30.12 -39.60 -0.64
C ASN A 8 -29.24 -38.68 -1.50
N GLU A 9 -29.28 -38.82 -2.83
CA GLU A 9 -28.55 -37.94 -3.76
C GLU A 9 -29.27 -36.60 -4.00
N GLN A 10 -30.60 -36.54 -3.85
CA GLN A 10 -31.35 -35.28 -3.96
C GLN A 10 -31.33 -34.41 -2.70
N MET A 11 -31.00 -34.96 -1.53
CA MET A 11 -30.93 -34.20 -0.27
C MET A 11 -29.51 -33.66 0.03
N SER A 12 -28.49 -34.15 -0.68
CA SER A 12 -27.11 -33.62 -0.59
C SER A 12 -26.90 -32.35 -1.42
N SER A 13 -27.77 -32.07 -2.41
CA SER A 13 -27.67 -30.88 -3.27
C SER A 13 -28.30 -29.60 -2.68
N MET A 14 -28.89 -29.66 -1.48
CA MET A 14 -29.49 -28.49 -0.80
C MET A 14 -28.75 -28.02 0.47
N GLY A 15 -27.55 -28.52 0.76
CA GLY A 15 -26.66 -27.86 1.73
C GLY A 15 -27.20 -27.75 3.17
N ILE A 16 -27.86 -28.81 3.68
CA ILE A 16 -28.28 -28.88 5.09
C ILE A 16 -27.57 -30.08 5.73
N GLU A 17 -26.53 -29.82 6.51
CA GLU A 17 -25.94 -30.82 7.40
C GLU A 17 -26.92 -31.14 8.54
N VAL A 18 -27.44 -32.37 8.52
CA VAL A 18 -28.20 -32.95 9.63
C VAL A 18 -27.24 -33.20 10.79
N THR A 19 -27.49 -32.51 11.90
CA THR A 19 -26.77 -32.66 13.17
C THR A 19 -27.34 -33.83 13.94
N ASP A 20 -26.58 -34.94 14.04
CA ASP A 20 -26.87 -36.01 15.00
C ASP A 20 -25.90 -35.94 16.17
N LYS A 21 -26.43 -35.51 17.32
CA LYS A 21 -25.82 -35.62 18.65
C LYS A 21 -25.98 -37.05 19.16
N LYS A 22 -24.87 -37.77 19.36
CA LYS A 22 -24.76 -38.79 20.43
C LYS A 22 -23.40 -38.65 21.11
N GLY A 23 -23.46 -38.55 22.44
CA GLY A 23 -22.38 -38.08 23.28
C GLY A 23 -21.28 -39.09 23.56
N GLN A 24 -20.17 -38.55 24.08
CA GLN A 24 -19.15 -39.29 24.81
C GLN A 24 -18.37 -38.35 25.72
N GLU A 25 -18.41 -38.70 27.01
CA GLU A 25 -17.35 -38.67 28.02
C GLU A 25 -16.43 -37.44 28.14
N ASN A 26 -16.49 -36.89 29.35
CA ASN A 26 -15.66 -35.85 29.92
C ASN A 26 -14.17 -36.29 29.96
N LYS A 27 -13.38 -35.86 28.97
CA LYS A 27 -11.93 -35.74 29.08
C LYS A 27 -11.59 -34.27 28.91
N GLU A 28 -11.13 -33.65 30.00
CA GLU A 28 -10.53 -32.32 30.02
C GLU A 28 -9.36 -32.29 29.02
N LYS A 29 -9.66 -31.90 27.77
CA LYS A 29 -8.66 -31.40 26.84
C LYS A 29 -8.31 -30.01 27.34
N LYS A 30 -7.11 -29.89 27.92
CA LYS A 30 -6.39 -28.64 28.05
C LYS A 30 -6.25 -28.09 26.62
N GLU A 31 -7.17 -27.23 26.20
CA GLU A 31 -7.04 -26.44 24.98
C GLU A 31 -5.78 -25.61 25.12
N GLU A 32 -4.67 -26.09 24.56
CA GLU A 32 -3.66 -25.19 24.04
C GLU A 32 -4.39 -24.28 23.05
N ARG A 33 -4.76 -23.08 23.49
CA ARG A 33 -5.20 -22.01 22.59
C ARG A 33 -4.11 -21.86 21.55
N LYS A 34 -4.33 -22.42 20.36
CA LYS A 34 -3.55 -22.10 19.17
C LYS A 34 -3.77 -20.62 18.93
N VAL A 35 -2.86 -19.78 19.42
CA VAL A 35 -2.85 -18.35 19.14
C VAL A 35 -2.67 -18.25 17.63
N GLU A 36 -3.75 -17.91 16.93
CA GLU A 36 -3.69 -17.71 15.48
C GLU A 36 -2.59 -16.69 15.16
N PRO A 37 -1.75 -16.96 14.14
CA PRO A 37 -0.72 -16.03 13.71
C PRO A 37 -1.38 -14.69 13.35
N MET A 38 -0.79 -13.58 13.80
CA MET A 38 -1.29 -12.27 13.39
C MET A 38 -0.94 -12.08 11.92
N VAL A 39 -1.95 -12.08 11.06
CA VAL A 39 -1.78 -11.86 9.62
C VAL A 39 -2.11 -10.40 9.35
N PHE A 40 -1.13 -9.65 8.86
CA PHE A 40 -1.35 -8.30 8.38
C PHE A 40 -1.84 -8.33 6.95
N GLU A 41 -2.88 -7.57 6.64
CA GLU A 41 -3.26 -7.33 5.25
C GLU A 41 -2.11 -6.61 4.52
N PRO A 42 -1.81 -6.99 3.27
CA PRO A 42 -0.80 -6.32 2.47
C PRO A 42 -1.15 -4.83 2.29
N ILE A 43 -0.16 -3.96 2.46
CA ILE A 43 -0.31 -2.53 2.17
C ILE A 43 -0.23 -2.36 0.65
N THR A 44 -1.36 -2.05 0.01
CA THR A 44 -1.45 -1.86 -1.45
C THR A 44 -1.52 -0.37 -1.81
N ILE A 45 -1.17 -0.03 -3.05
CA ILE A 45 -1.29 1.32 -3.57
C ILE A 45 -2.74 1.81 -3.49
N GLU A 46 -3.72 0.96 -3.79
CA GLU A 46 -5.15 1.26 -3.66
C GLU A 46 -5.52 1.67 -2.23
N SER A 47 -5.00 0.97 -1.22
CA SER A 47 -5.26 1.31 0.18
C SER A 47 -4.71 2.69 0.55
N ILE A 48 -3.53 3.04 0.03
CA ILE A 48 -2.91 4.36 0.26
C ILE A 48 -3.67 5.46 -0.49
N LYS A 49 -4.16 5.18 -1.72
CA LYS A 49 -4.97 6.14 -2.50
C LYS A 49 -6.29 6.51 -1.84
N GLN A 50 -6.84 5.64 -1.00
CA GLN A 50 -8.03 5.90 -0.20
C GLN A 50 -7.76 6.80 1.02
N ASP A 51 -6.49 6.99 1.40
CA ASP A 51 -6.13 7.80 2.55
C ASP A 51 -6.44 9.29 2.32
N LYS A 52 -7.00 9.94 3.34
CA LYS A 52 -7.41 11.35 3.27
C LYS A 52 -6.25 12.30 3.00
N ALA A 53 -5.05 12.02 3.51
CA ALA A 53 -3.88 12.87 3.30
C ALA A 53 -3.39 12.75 1.85
N PHE A 54 -3.37 11.55 1.28
CA PHE A 54 -3.05 11.35 -0.14
C PHE A 54 -4.06 12.11 -1.03
N GLN A 55 -5.36 11.92 -0.81
CA GLN A 55 -6.41 12.61 -1.56
C GLN A 55 -6.32 14.14 -1.46
N LYS A 56 -5.93 14.68 -0.29
CA LYS A 56 -5.75 16.12 -0.10
C LYS A 56 -4.60 16.65 -0.97
N THR A 57 -3.48 15.93 -1.04
CA THR A 57 -2.35 16.28 -1.89
C THR A 57 -2.74 16.22 -3.37
N THR A 58 -3.40 15.15 -3.82
CA THR A 58 -3.88 15.04 -5.21
C THR A 58 -4.82 16.18 -5.59
N LYS A 59 -5.76 16.54 -4.70
CA LYS A 59 -6.68 17.68 -4.93
C LYS A 59 -5.95 19.02 -5.01
N LYS A 60 -4.86 19.20 -4.25
CA LYS A 60 -4.03 20.40 -4.31
C LYS A 60 -3.31 20.48 -5.66
N GLN A 61 -2.65 19.40 -6.07
CA GLN A 61 -1.95 19.29 -7.35
C GLN A 61 -2.90 19.56 -8.53
N GLN A 62 -4.12 19.01 -8.49
CA GLN A 62 -5.13 19.28 -9.53
C GLN A 62 -5.48 20.78 -9.64
N LYS A 63 -5.65 21.48 -8.51
CA LYS A 63 -5.95 22.92 -8.52
C LYS A 63 -4.80 23.77 -9.07
N GLU A 64 -3.57 23.38 -8.77
CA GLU A 64 -2.37 24.04 -9.28
C GLU A 64 -2.26 23.83 -10.80
N TYR A 65 -2.54 22.62 -11.29
CA TYR A 65 -2.57 22.32 -12.72
C TYR A 65 -3.66 23.11 -13.47
N ASP A 66 -4.87 23.18 -12.91
CA ASP A 66 -5.97 23.96 -13.49
C ASP A 66 -5.62 25.46 -13.58
N THR A 67 -4.84 25.96 -12.62
CA THR A 67 -4.37 27.35 -12.61
C THR A 67 -3.34 27.60 -13.70
N LEU A 68 -2.39 26.67 -13.89
CA LEU A 68 -1.42 26.70 -14.99
C LEU A 68 -2.15 26.72 -16.35
N ARG A 69 -3.09 25.80 -16.56
CA ARG A 69 -3.87 25.71 -17.81
C ARG A 69 -4.66 26.99 -18.09
N LYS A 70 -5.30 27.57 -17.07
CA LYS A 70 -6.00 28.87 -17.21
C LYS A 70 -5.06 30.00 -17.63
N LYS A 71 -3.84 30.06 -17.07
CA LYS A 71 -2.83 31.04 -17.45
C LYS A 71 -2.44 30.87 -18.92
N GLN A 72 -2.16 29.64 -19.33
CA GLN A 72 -1.79 29.32 -20.71
C GLN A 72 -2.91 29.63 -21.71
N THR A 73 -4.17 29.33 -21.39
CA THR A 73 -5.32 29.73 -22.23
C THR A 73 -5.37 31.24 -22.45
N LYS A 74 -5.15 32.05 -21.40
CA LYS A 74 -5.12 33.51 -21.53
C LYS A 74 -3.96 33.99 -22.41
N GLU A 75 -2.78 33.40 -22.27
CA GLU A 75 -1.62 33.73 -23.12
C GLU A 75 -1.89 33.40 -24.59
N LYS A 76 -2.46 32.22 -24.89
CA LYS A 76 -2.86 31.83 -26.26
C LYS A 76 -3.85 32.82 -26.87
N LEU A 77 -4.89 33.19 -26.13
CA LEU A 77 -5.89 34.17 -26.58
C LEU A 77 -5.28 35.56 -26.83
N ALA A 78 -4.33 35.98 -26.00
CA ALA A 78 -3.65 37.27 -26.16
C ALA A 78 -2.80 37.31 -27.42
N VAL A 79 -2.00 36.25 -27.66
CA VAL A 79 -1.18 36.14 -28.87
C VAL A 79 -2.06 36.05 -30.11
N GLN A 80 -3.08 35.20 -30.11
CA GLN A 80 -4.05 35.11 -31.22
C GLN A 80 -4.65 36.48 -31.55
N LYS A 81 -5.14 37.22 -30.56
CA LYS A 81 -5.73 38.55 -30.77
C LYS A 81 -4.72 39.53 -31.37
N SER A 82 -3.47 39.50 -30.90
CA SER A 82 -2.38 40.34 -31.45
C SER A 82 -2.10 39.99 -32.92
N GLN A 83 -1.99 38.69 -33.22
CA GLN A 83 -1.70 38.19 -34.56
C GLN A 83 -2.81 38.53 -35.57
N CYS A 84 -4.09 38.34 -35.19
CA CYS A 84 -5.23 38.73 -36.02
C CYS A 84 -5.22 40.24 -36.32
N LEU A 85 -5.02 41.09 -35.30
CA LEU A 85 -4.97 42.54 -35.48
C LEU A 85 -3.80 42.99 -36.37
N ALA A 86 -2.66 42.32 -36.30
CA ALA A 86 -1.50 42.61 -37.16
C ALA A 86 -1.77 42.28 -38.63
N ILE A 87 -2.36 41.10 -38.91
CA ILE A 87 -2.77 40.70 -40.26
C ILE A 87 -3.83 41.66 -40.80
N GLU A 88 -4.89 41.94 -40.02
CA GLU A 88 -5.97 42.84 -40.44
C GLU A 88 -5.45 44.21 -40.87
N LYS A 89 -4.49 44.77 -40.13
CA LYS A 89 -3.84 46.04 -40.48
C LYS A 89 -3.00 45.93 -41.76
N LEU A 90 -2.28 44.83 -41.94
CA LEU A 90 -1.39 44.63 -43.09
C LEU A 90 -2.16 44.44 -44.41
N ILE A 91 -3.31 43.76 -44.37
CA ILE A 91 -4.13 43.48 -45.55
C ILE A 91 -5.13 44.60 -45.85
N LYS A 92 -5.31 45.57 -44.94
CA LYS A 92 -6.27 46.65 -45.09
C LYS A 92 -5.97 47.46 -46.35
N GLY A 93 -6.92 47.50 -47.27
CA GLY A 93 -6.80 48.23 -48.53
C GLY A 93 -5.98 47.52 -49.61
N LYS A 94 -5.50 46.29 -49.38
CA LYS A 94 -4.83 45.47 -50.39
C LYS A 94 -5.84 44.58 -51.14
N ASN A 95 -5.55 44.30 -52.42
CA ASN A 95 -6.35 43.38 -53.23
C ASN A 95 -6.11 41.93 -52.77
N LYS A 96 -7.19 41.17 -52.54
CA LYS A 96 -7.13 39.79 -52.03
C LYS A 96 -6.34 38.85 -52.93
N ASN A 97 -6.34 39.10 -54.25
CA ASN A 97 -5.65 38.26 -55.22
C ASN A 97 -4.12 38.36 -55.15
N ASP A 98 -3.59 39.44 -54.58
CA ASP A 98 -2.15 39.71 -54.53
C ASP A 98 -1.52 39.34 -53.17
N LEU A 99 -2.35 39.14 -52.14
CA LEU A 99 -1.91 38.89 -50.76
C LEU A 99 -1.05 37.63 -50.62
N ALA A 100 -1.36 36.57 -51.37
CA ALA A 100 -0.66 35.29 -51.27
C ALA A 100 0.79 35.37 -51.75
N ASN A 101 1.13 36.35 -52.60
CA ASN A 101 2.47 36.56 -53.12
C ASN A 101 3.19 37.76 -52.51
N ASP A 102 2.51 38.55 -51.68
CA ASP A 102 3.09 39.71 -50.99
C ASP A 102 4.19 39.25 -50.01
N PRO A 103 5.46 39.66 -50.22
CA PRO A 103 6.57 39.30 -49.34
C PRO A 103 6.35 39.74 -47.88
N ALA A 104 5.66 40.87 -47.65
CA ALA A 104 5.38 41.35 -46.31
C ALA A 104 4.36 40.46 -45.59
N VAL A 105 3.36 39.94 -46.31
CA VAL A 105 2.37 39.00 -45.75
C VAL A 105 3.05 37.66 -45.44
N LYS A 106 3.86 37.12 -46.38
CA LYS A 106 4.61 35.89 -46.14
C LYS A 106 5.55 35.99 -44.94
N LYS A 107 6.27 37.11 -44.82
CA LYS A 107 7.16 37.38 -43.69
C LYS A 107 6.37 37.42 -42.37
N MET A 108 5.27 38.17 -42.32
CA MET A 108 4.45 38.27 -41.11
C MET A 108 3.87 36.92 -40.69
N VAL A 109 3.32 36.14 -41.63
CA VAL A 109 2.79 34.79 -41.34
C VAL A 109 3.90 33.88 -40.82
N GLY A 110 5.11 33.96 -41.40
CA GLY A 110 6.27 33.22 -40.90
C GLY A 110 6.65 33.59 -39.47
N GLU A 111 6.73 34.89 -39.15
CA GLU A 111 7.02 35.39 -37.80
C GLU A 111 5.94 34.96 -36.79
N GLN A 112 4.66 35.04 -37.17
CA GLN A 112 3.54 34.62 -36.32
C GLN A 112 3.52 33.11 -36.08
N THR A 113 3.88 32.32 -37.09
CA THR A 113 4.01 30.85 -36.97
C THR A 113 5.14 30.49 -36.00
N LEU A 114 6.28 31.20 -36.07
CA LEU A 114 7.39 31.01 -35.13
C LEU A 114 7.00 31.41 -33.70
N GLU A 115 6.40 32.59 -33.51
CA GLU A 115 5.93 33.07 -32.20
C GLU A 115 4.94 32.07 -31.56
N TRP A 116 4.00 31.55 -32.36
CA TRP A 116 3.03 30.56 -31.90
C TRP A 116 3.69 29.24 -31.53
N SER A 117 4.62 28.76 -32.36
CA SER A 117 5.37 27.53 -32.11
C SER A 117 6.22 27.62 -30.84
N GLU A 118 6.88 28.76 -30.60
CA GLU A 118 7.65 29.02 -29.38
C GLU A 118 6.76 29.09 -28.13
N LEU A 119 5.61 29.78 -28.23
CA LEU A 119 4.61 29.84 -27.16
C LEU A 119 4.15 28.45 -26.76
N MET A 120 3.75 27.65 -27.74
CA MET A 120 3.26 26.29 -27.53
C MET A 120 4.37 25.40 -26.97
N GLY A 121 5.61 25.52 -27.46
CA GLY A 121 6.76 24.78 -26.93
C GLY A 121 7.03 25.11 -25.45
N ARG A 122 6.97 26.39 -25.08
CA ARG A 122 7.10 26.82 -23.68
C ARG A 122 5.97 26.29 -22.81
N HIS A 123 4.71 26.33 -23.28
CA HIS A 123 3.57 25.82 -22.53
C HIS A 123 3.71 24.32 -22.23
N ARG A 124 4.11 23.54 -23.23
CA ARG A 124 4.36 22.10 -23.08
C ARG A 124 5.46 21.81 -22.08
N LYS A 125 6.60 22.50 -22.19
CA LYS A 125 7.69 22.36 -21.22
C LYS A 125 7.22 22.65 -19.79
N GLN A 126 6.43 23.69 -19.58
CA GLN A 126 5.86 23.99 -18.26
C GLN A 126 4.91 22.90 -17.77
N GLU A 127 4.09 22.31 -18.65
CA GLU A 127 3.20 21.20 -18.29
C GLU A 127 3.99 19.95 -17.90
N TRP A 128 5.05 19.61 -18.63
CA TRP A 128 5.89 18.46 -18.30
C TRP A 128 6.67 18.63 -17.01
N GLU A 129 7.29 19.80 -16.81
CA GLU A 129 7.96 20.12 -15.54
C GLU A 129 6.99 20.00 -14.36
N PHE A 130 5.75 20.48 -14.54
CA PHE A 130 4.70 20.35 -13.53
C PHE A 130 4.32 18.89 -13.27
N LEU A 131 4.04 18.11 -14.32
CA LEU A 131 3.65 16.69 -14.18
C LEU A 131 4.78 15.85 -13.58
N ARG A 132 6.02 16.11 -13.96
CA ARG A 132 7.20 15.44 -13.39
C ARG A 132 7.34 15.74 -11.89
N GLN A 133 7.25 17.01 -11.51
CA GLN A 133 7.26 17.37 -10.09
C GLN A 133 6.09 16.74 -9.34
N GLN A 134 4.90 16.69 -9.95
CA GLN A 134 3.73 16.06 -9.37
C GLN A 134 3.97 14.57 -9.10
N LEU A 135 4.62 13.85 -10.02
CA LEU A 135 4.96 12.44 -9.87
C LEU A 135 6.01 12.21 -8.77
N ASP A 136 7.04 13.05 -8.72
CA ASP A 136 8.05 12.99 -7.66
C ASP A 136 7.42 13.24 -6.28
N ASP A 137 6.55 14.24 -6.16
CA ASP A 137 5.80 14.52 -4.93
C ASP A 137 4.88 13.34 -4.56
N GLN A 138 4.18 12.77 -5.55
CA GLN A 138 3.31 11.60 -5.32
C GLN A 138 4.11 10.39 -4.87
N ARG A 139 5.30 10.16 -5.44
CA ARG A 139 6.21 9.10 -5.00
C ARG A 139 6.55 9.25 -3.53
N ASP A 140 6.99 10.45 -3.15
CA ASP A 140 7.46 10.69 -1.79
C ASP A 140 6.31 10.55 -0.77
N VAL A 141 5.10 10.99 -1.13
CA VAL A 141 3.91 10.80 -0.30
C VAL A 141 3.54 9.33 -0.19
N LEU A 142 3.47 8.57 -1.30
CA LEU A 142 3.12 7.16 -1.29
C LEU A 142 4.11 6.36 -0.44
N ARG A 143 5.41 6.60 -0.61
CA ARG A 143 6.46 5.95 0.17
C ARG A 143 6.33 6.25 1.66
N LYS A 144 6.19 7.53 2.02
CA LYS A 144 6.04 7.95 3.42
C LYS A 144 4.82 7.33 4.08
N HIS A 145 3.69 7.26 3.37
CA HIS A 145 2.48 6.60 3.88
C HIS A 145 2.68 5.11 4.09
N MET A 146 3.34 4.43 3.14
CA MET A 146 3.68 3.01 3.28
C MET A 146 4.54 2.77 4.52
N GLU A 147 5.60 3.57 4.72
CA GLU A 147 6.47 3.48 5.90
C GLU A 147 5.71 3.70 7.22
N ILE A 148 4.75 4.63 7.26
CA ILE A 148 3.89 4.87 8.44
C ILE A 148 3.01 3.64 8.73
N LEU A 149 2.39 3.06 7.70
CA LEU A 149 1.55 1.87 7.87
C LEU A 149 2.38 0.66 8.30
N GLN A 150 3.57 0.48 7.74
CA GLN A 150 4.51 -0.56 8.14
C GLN A 150 4.96 -0.39 9.60
N ALA A 151 5.31 0.83 10.02
CA ALA A 151 5.64 1.13 11.40
C ALA A 151 4.47 0.83 12.37
N SER A 152 3.23 1.11 11.95
CA SER A 152 2.04 0.74 12.71
C SER A 152 1.91 -0.79 12.85
N GLN A 153 2.14 -1.56 11.78
CA GLN A 153 2.12 -3.02 11.83
C GLN A 153 3.21 -3.59 12.75
N VAL A 154 4.43 -3.04 12.70
CA VAL A 154 5.52 -3.43 13.62
C VAL A 154 5.11 -3.19 15.07
N LYS A 155 4.58 -2.00 15.39
CA LYS A 155 4.13 -1.67 16.74
C LYS A 155 3.02 -2.60 17.24
N GLN A 156 2.08 -2.96 16.36
CA GLN A 156 1.02 -3.92 16.69
C GLN A 156 1.59 -5.32 17.01
N LEU A 157 2.59 -5.76 16.24
CA LEU A 157 3.28 -7.03 16.48
C LEU A 157 4.02 -7.01 17.82
N GLU A 158 4.72 -5.92 18.14
CA GLU A 158 5.42 -5.75 19.43
C GLU A 158 4.45 -5.80 20.61
N VAL A 159 3.31 -5.11 20.54
CA VAL A 159 2.28 -5.16 21.58
C VAL A 159 1.76 -6.58 21.78
N LYS A 160 1.59 -7.35 20.70
CA LYS A 160 1.21 -8.77 20.79
C LYS A 160 2.30 -9.59 21.48
N HIS A 161 3.56 -9.41 21.08
CA HIS A 161 4.71 -10.11 21.67
C HIS A 161 4.82 -9.86 23.17
N ASP A 162 4.63 -8.62 23.61
CA ASP A 162 4.64 -8.26 25.03
C ASP A 162 3.50 -8.93 25.80
N LYS A 163 2.31 -9.00 25.20
CA LYS A 163 1.15 -9.68 25.80
C LYS A 163 1.39 -11.18 25.92
N ASP A 164 1.87 -11.82 24.86
CA ASP A 164 2.15 -13.26 24.83
C ASP A 164 3.23 -13.63 25.88
N MET A 165 4.24 -12.78 26.10
CA MET A 165 5.26 -12.99 27.13
C MET A 165 4.72 -12.84 28.56
N LYS A 166 3.82 -11.89 28.78
CA LYS A 166 3.11 -11.75 30.07
C LYS A 166 2.24 -12.96 30.34
N ASP A 167 1.49 -13.42 29.34
CA ASP A 167 0.62 -14.59 29.45
C ASP A 167 1.43 -15.87 29.72
N LEU A 168 2.58 -16.05 29.06
CA LEU A 168 3.51 -17.15 29.34
C LEU A 168 3.99 -17.13 30.80
N SER A 169 4.41 -15.96 31.29
CA SER A 169 4.87 -15.80 32.68
C SER A 169 3.76 -16.14 33.69
N VAL A 170 2.52 -15.74 33.41
CA VAL A 170 1.35 -16.08 34.23
C VAL A 170 1.08 -17.59 34.19
N GLN A 171 1.22 -18.24 33.04
CA GLN A 171 1.07 -19.70 32.91
C GLN A 171 2.14 -20.45 33.71
N GLN A 172 3.39 -20.00 33.68
CA GLN A 172 4.49 -20.59 34.45
C GLN A 172 4.27 -20.47 35.97
N ALA A 173 3.77 -19.32 36.44
CA ALA A 173 3.39 -19.12 37.84
C ALA A 173 2.26 -20.08 38.26
N LYS A 174 1.21 -20.21 37.44
CA LYS A 174 0.12 -21.17 37.67
C LYS A 174 0.62 -22.62 37.72
N GLN A 175 1.45 -23.02 36.75
CA GLN A 175 2.04 -24.36 36.71
C GLN A 175 2.87 -24.65 37.97
N SER A 176 3.61 -23.66 38.49
CA SER A 176 4.39 -23.81 39.72
C SER A 176 3.51 -24.02 40.95
N VAL A 177 2.41 -23.27 41.07
CA VAL A 177 1.41 -23.44 42.15
C VAL A 177 0.71 -24.79 42.05
N GLU A 178 0.29 -25.20 40.85
CA GLU A 178 -0.32 -26.52 40.60
C GLU A 178 0.65 -27.65 40.98
N THR A 179 1.92 -27.53 40.58
CA THR A 179 2.97 -28.50 40.93
C THR A 179 3.13 -28.64 42.45
N ALA A 180 3.12 -27.54 43.19
CA ALA A 180 3.22 -27.57 44.65
C ALA A 180 1.99 -28.24 45.29
N LYS A 181 0.78 -27.94 44.79
CA LYS A 181 -0.47 -28.57 45.23
C LYS A 181 -0.49 -30.07 44.95
N GLU A 182 -0.04 -30.50 43.77
CA GLU A 182 0.07 -31.92 43.41
C GLU A 182 0.97 -32.68 44.38
N VAL A 183 2.17 -32.16 44.68
CA VAL A 183 3.11 -32.83 45.60
C VAL A 183 2.57 -32.85 47.03
N ALA A 184 1.89 -31.79 47.46
CA ALA A 184 1.27 -31.73 48.79
C ALA A 184 0.14 -32.76 48.94
N ASN A 185 -0.68 -32.93 47.90
CA ASN A 185 -1.84 -33.82 47.89
C ASN A 185 -1.49 -35.28 47.53
N ASP A 186 -0.25 -35.56 47.15
CA ASP A 186 0.23 -36.90 46.83
C ASP A 186 0.23 -37.78 48.09
N LYS A 187 -0.69 -38.75 48.13
CA LYS A 187 -0.85 -39.71 49.24
C LYS A 187 0.24 -40.78 49.27
N THR A 188 1.00 -40.95 48.18
CA THR A 188 2.09 -41.92 48.13
C THR A 188 3.33 -41.45 48.89
N LEU A 189 3.47 -40.13 49.08
CA LEU A 189 4.55 -39.49 49.84
C LEU A 189 4.15 -39.37 51.31
N LYS A 190 4.63 -40.32 52.14
CA LYS A 190 4.20 -40.46 53.54
C LYS A 190 4.81 -39.41 54.48
N ASN A 191 6.05 -38.99 54.23
CA ASN A 191 6.80 -38.13 55.13
C ASN A 191 7.13 -36.76 54.50
N LYS A 192 7.23 -35.73 55.34
CA LYS A 192 7.56 -34.35 54.91
C LYS A 192 8.85 -34.28 54.08
N LYS A 193 9.89 -35.00 54.50
CA LYS A 193 11.18 -35.07 53.79
C LYS A 193 11.04 -35.59 52.36
N ASP A 194 10.16 -36.56 52.13
CA ASP A 194 9.92 -37.13 50.80
C ASP A 194 9.15 -36.15 49.90
N LYS A 195 8.15 -35.45 50.48
CA LYS A 195 7.44 -34.36 49.79
C LYS A 195 8.37 -33.21 49.42
N ASP A 196 9.23 -32.77 50.34
CA ASP A 196 10.21 -31.70 50.10
C ASP A 196 11.23 -32.09 49.02
N ARG A 197 11.71 -33.34 49.04
CA ARG A 197 12.60 -33.87 48.00
C ARG A 197 11.91 -33.87 46.64
N ARG A 198 10.67 -34.38 46.56
CA ARG A 198 9.91 -34.45 45.31
C ARG A 198 9.57 -33.06 44.76
N LEU A 199 9.23 -32.12 45.64
CA LEU A 199 8.99 -30.73 45.27
C LEU A 199 10.23 -30.09 44.66
N LYS A 200 11.41 -30.23 45.28
CA LYS A 200 12.68 -29.70 44.74
C LYS A 200 12.99 -30.24 43.35
N GLU A 201 12.82 -31.56 43.15
CA GLU A 201 13.04 -32.20 41.85
C GLU A 201 12.07 -31.66 40.78
N LYS A 202 10.76 -31.59 41.08
CA LYS A 202 9.77 -31.03 40.15
C LYS A 202 10.02 -29.54 39.87
N THR A 203 10.40 -28.76 40.89
CA THR A 203 10.75 -27.34 40.71
C THR A 203 11.95 -27.19 39.77
N GLN A 204 13.01 -27.99 39.94
CA GLN A 204 14.16 -27.97 39.04
C GLN A 204 13.77 -28.31 37.59
N ASN A 205 12.90 -29.31 37.40
CA ASN A 205 12.39 -29.67 36.07
C ASN A 205 11.54 -28.55 35.46
N ASN A 206 10.67 -27.92 36.26
CA ASN A 206 9.88 -26.78 35.82
C ASN A 206 10.78 -25.60 35.41
N THR A 207 11.85 -25.29 36.15
CA THR A 207 12.81 -24.24 35.77
C THR A 207 13.44 -24.52 34.41
N LYS A 208 13.87 -25.75 34.14
CA LYS A 208 14.41 -26.13 32.82
C LYS A 208 13.37 -25.96 31.71
N LYS A 209 12.13 -26.41 31.95
CA LYS A 209 11.02 -26.26 31.00
C LYS A 209 10.73 -24.79 30.69
N PHE A 210 10.69 -23.94 31.71
CA PHE A 210 10.40 -22.51 31.57
C PHE A 210 11.48 -21.78 30.76
N LEU A 211 12.75 -22.16 30.93
CA LEU A 211 13.85 -21.62 30.12
C LEU A 211 13.71 -22.00 28.64
N GLU A 212 13.37 -23.25 28.33
CA GLU A 212 13.16 -23.70 26.94
C GLU A 212 11.90 -23.09 26.31
N GLU A 213 10.84 -22.87 27.09
CA GLU A 213 9.65 -22.13 26.65
C GLU A 213 10.00 -20.69 26.28
N HIS A 214 10.75 -19.99 27.13
CA HIS A 214 11.18 -18.62 26.88
C HIS A 214 12.07 -18.53 25.64
N LYS A 215 13.01 -19.48 25.48
CA LYS A 215 13.88 -19.58 24.30
C LYS A 215 13.07 -19.81 23.03
N THR A 216 12.13 -20.76 23.05
CA THR A 216 11.24 -21.03 21.92
C THR A 216 10.39 -19.81 21.56
N ALA A 217 9.82 -19.12 22.56
CA ALA A 217 9.04 -17.91 22.36
C ALA A 217 9.88 -16.80 21.71
N THR A 218 11.10 -16.57 22.19
CA THR A 218 12.02 -15.57 21.64
C THR A 218 12.38 -15.87 20.18
N ILE A 219 12.69 -17.14 19.87
CA ILE A 219 12.97 -17.57 18.50
C ILE A 219 11.75 -17.35 17.59
N LYS A 220 10.55 -17.67 18.08
CA LYS A 220 9.30 -17.46 17.34
C LYS A 220 9.07 -15.97 17.04
N GLN A 221 9.22 -15.10 18.03
CA GLN A 221 9.11 -13.65 17.86
C GLN A 221 10.11 -13.12 16.83
N GLY A 222 11.36 -13.58 16.87
CA GLY A 222 12.38 -13.24 15.88
C GLY A 222 11.98 -13.62 14.46
N ARG A 223 11.47 -14.84 14.26
CA ARG A 223 10.98 -15.30 12.95
C ARG A 223 9.79 -14.49 12.43
N GLU A 224 8.87 -14.13 13.31
CA GLU A 224 7.71 -13.30 12.95
C GLU A 224 8.13 -11.89 12.53
N LYS A 225 9.06 -11.26 13.27
CA LYS A 225 9.63 -9.95 12.91
C LYS A 225 10.33 -9.99 11.56
N GLU A 226 11.16 -11.01 11.33
CA GLU A 226 11.89 -11.16 10.07
C GLU A 226 10.92 -11.36 8.88
N LYS A 227 9.90 -12.21 9.05
CA LYS A 227 8.88 -12.41 8.02
C LYS A 227 8.12 -11.13 7.69
N LEU A 228 7.77 -10.34 8.72
CA LEU A 228 7.11 -9.06 8.53
C LEU A 228 8.01 -8.08 7.77
N LYS A 229 9.28 -7.98 8.17
CA LYS A 229 10.29 -7.15 7.50
C LYS A 229 10.45 -7.50 6.02
N ILE A 230 10.62 -8.79 5.69
CA ILE A 230 10.71 -9.25 4.29
C ILE A 230 9.46 -8.85 3.49
N THR A 231 8.28 -8.89 4.11
CA THR A 231 7.04 -8.47 3.46
C THR A 231 7.02 -6.96 3.21
N HIS A 232 7.48 -6.17 4.19
CA HIS A 232 7.59 -4.71 4.08
C HIS A 232 8.60 -4.27 3.02
N ASP A 233 9.77 -4.92 2.97
CA ASP A 233 10.80 -4.64 1.97
C ASP A 233 10.28 -4.89 0.55
N LYS A 234 9.58 -6.02 0.34
CA LYS A 234 8.97 -6.33 -0.96
C LYS A 234 7.88 -5.33 -1.36
N GLN A 235 7.06 -4.86 -0.41
CA GLN A 235 6.04 -3.85 -0.68
C GLN A 235 6.68 -2.53 -1.14
N LEU A 236 7.77 -2.10 -0.51
CA LEU A 236 8.51 -0.90 -0.88
C LEU A 236 9.19 -1.05 -2.25
N GLU A 237 9.77 -2.23 -2.54
CA GLU A 237 10.38 -2.52 -3.84
C GLU A 237 9.34 -2.47 -4.97
N MET A 238 8.19 -3.13 -4.78
CA MET A 238 7.07 -3.09 -5.73
C MET A 238 6.58 -1.66 -5.96
N LEU A 239 6.39 -0.89 -4.88
CA LEU A 239 5.98 0.51 -4.97
C LEU A 239 6.99 1.33 -5.79
N SER A 240 8.28 1.16 -5.52
CA SER A 240 9.34 1.87 -6.24
C SER A 240 9.33 1.50 -7.74
N HIS A 241 9.13 0.22 -8.06
CA HIS A 241 9.09 -0.27 -9.44
C HIS A 241 7.89 0.29 -10.21
N ASP A 242 6.70 0.27 -9.61
CA ASP A 242 5.48 0.76 -10.26
C ASP A 242 5.54 2.28 -10.49
N ILE A 243 6.10 3.03 -9.54
CA ILE A 243 6.33 4.47 -9.70
C ILE A 243 7.35 4.73 -10.81
N GLN A 244 8.45 3.97 -10.85
CA GLN A 244 9.48 4.15 -11.87
C GLN A 244 8.92 3.89 -13.28
N LYS A 245 8.10 2.85 -13.45
CA LYS A 245 7.38 2.59 -14.71
C LYS A 245 6.50 3.76 -15.15
N LEU A 246 5.75 4.36 -14.21
CA LEU A 246 4.92 5.52 -14.51
C LEU A 246 5.77 6.71 -14.95
N ILE A 247 6.87 6.99 -14.24
CA ILE A 247 7.81 8.06 -14.60
C ILE A 247 8.37 7.84 -16.01
N ASP A 248 8.78 6.62 -16.33
CA ASP A 248 9.38 6.33 -17.64
C ASP A 248 8.36 6.37 -18.78
N MET A 249 7.09 6.02 -18.51
CA MET A 249 5.99 6.24 -19.47
C MET A 249 5.85 7.72 -19.83
N TYR A 250 5.84 8.63 -18.84
CA TYR A 250 5.73 10.07 -19.10
C TYR A 250 6.96 10.67 -19.79
N LYS A 251 8.17 10.18 -19.48
CA LYS A 251 9.38 10.57 -20.21
C LYS A 251 9.32 10.13 -21.68
N ASN A 252 8.78 8.94 -21.96
CA ASN A 252 8.62 8.47 -23.33
C ASN A 252 7.59 9.33 -24.09
N GLU A 253 6.48 9.71 -23.45
CA GLU A 253 5.51 10.65 -24.04
C GLU A 253 6.14 12.02 -24.34
N GLU A 254 7.01 12.53 -23.45
CA GLU A 254 7.79 13.75 -23.68
C GLU A 254 8.72 13.61 -24.90
N LEU A 255 9.46 12.51 -25.00
CA LEU A 255 10.38 12.23 -26.11
C LEU A 255 9.67 12.06 -27.46
N GLU A 256 8.58 11.29 -27.51
CA GLU A 256 7.76 11.14 -28.72
C GLU A 256 7.26 12.49 -29.22
N TYR A 257 6.95 13.37 -28.29
CA TYR A 257 6.50 14.70 -28.59
C TYR A 257 7.61 15.62 -29.10
N GLU A 258 8.80 15.60 -28.49
CA GLU A 258 9.96 16.38 -28.97
C GLU A 258 10.36 16.01 -30.41
N LEU A 259 10.10 14.76 -30.79
CA LEU A 259 10.30 14.21 -32.13
C LEU A 259 9.16 14.57 -33.11
N SER A 260 8.05 15.10 -32.62
CA SER A 260 6.92 15.55 -33.46
C SER A 260 7.22 16.89 -34.15
N GLY A 261 6.49 17.17 -35.24
CA GLY A 261 6.69 18.39 -36.03
C GLY A 261 6.49 19.66 -35.20
N LYS A 262 7.49 20.55 -35.20
CA LYS A 262 7.53 21.75 -34.34
C LYS A 262 6.82 22.98 -34.91
N ASN A 263 6.39 22.92 -36.17
CA ASN A 263 5.72 24.04 -36.83
C ASN A 263 4.22 23.94 -36.57
N GLU A 264 3.78 24.69 -35.57
CA GLU A 264 2.38 24.84 -35.20
C GLU A 264 1.93 26.26 -35.53
N PHE A 265 0.74 26.40 -36.11
CA PHE A 265 0.08 27.68 -36.29
C PHE A 265 -1.32 27.60 -35.71
N TYR A 266 -1.85 28.75 -35.31
CA TYR A 266 -3.26 28.86 -34.96
C TYR A 266 -4.08 28.93 -36.25
N ALA A 267 -4.94 27.91 -36.47
CA ALA A 267 -5.87 27.84 -37.61
C ALA A 267 -7.22 28.47 -37.27
#